data_AF-H8GC91-F1
#
_entry.id   AF-H8GC91-F1
#
_cell.length_a   1.000
_cell.length_b   1.000
_cell.length_c   1.000
_cell.angle_alpha   90.00
_cell.angle_beta   90.00
_cell.angle_gamma   90.00
#
_symmetry.space_group_name_H-M   'P 1'
#
loop_
_entity.id
_entity.type
_entity.pdbx_description
1 polymer ?
#
loop_
_entity_poly.entity_id
_entity_poly.type
_entity_poly.pdbx_seq_one_letter_code
_entity_poly.pdbx_strand_id
1 'polypeptide(L)'
;RLALAAGSGLLFHAGFAPRSWWWVVPFAFAGLGLVLHRRGGWGAAGYGLVFGVAFNLAHLVWIQDFLGEEFGPAPWLALTAVLSVFVALACALFPVVSRLPGAPVWQALVFLLQEAVLLRWPFNGFPWGRVGFSQAEGAYLSLASLGGAPLLGFAVLVTGFGLAQLVVRVREGGLRPSRRWVAPALAVVLPVVAGLATWPTIPTAPESGTRTVAVVQGNAPDVGIGLLGRREEIRANHFAESAKLLEDIRSGAVPRPDLVVWPETATDVRGGDPLLDALAEEFDVPMLVGSLHRPDGSDLTANATLVWEPGQGITGQYTKRELVPFAEYVPVRDIARWFTPFVDDTRDMRWGEEAAALDVAGTRIGPVICYEVAYDYVARENVLAGAELLVTPTNNAWFGPGEMSHQQLAMSRVRAVEHGRAVVVAATSGISAIVAPDGEVMRSTSLYTATSMVADVPLRQQTTLSDRLGAWTEYALVGAALAAVVAGFVLRSHSMRTTMRADATEGEQHGGGHTAHG
;
A
#
# COMPACT_ATOMS: atom_id res chain seq x y z
N ARG A 1 22.11 -10.38 -17.88
CA ARG A 1 21.58 -10.57 -16.50
C ARG A 1 21.31 -9.24 -15.81
N LEU A 2 22.31 -8.33 -15.69
CA LEU A 2 22.07 -6.97 -15.16
C LEU A 2 20.93 -6.24 -15.87
N ALA A 3 20.96 -6.18 -17.21
CA ALA A 3 19.87 -5.59 -18.00
C ALA A 3 18.51 -6.26 -17.75
N LEU A 4 18.47 -7.58 -17.54
CA LEU A 4 17.22 -8.29 -17.22
C LEU A 4 16.74 -7.97 -15.81
N ALA A 5 17.64 -7.83 -14.83
CA ALA A 5 17.27 -7.44 -13.46
C ALA A 5 16.71 -6.02 -13.42
N ALA A 6 17.41 -5.06 -14.05
CA ALA A 6 16.94 -3.67 -14.15
C ALA A 6 15.62 -3.58 -14.93
N GLY A 7 15.53 -4.23 -16.10
CA GLY A 7 14.31 -4.28 -16.89
C GLY A 7 13.14 -4.93 -16.15
N SER A 8 13.40 -5.94 -15.31
CA SER A 8 12.38 -6.55 -14.46
C SER A 8 11.90 -5.59 -13.37
N GLY A 9 12.79 -4.80 -12.76
CA GLY A 9 12.41 -3.76 -11.79
C GLY A 9 11.54 -2.66 -12.40
N LEU A 10 11.91 -2.18 -13.60
CA LEU A 10 11.09 -1.21 -14.36
C LEU A 10 9.75 -1.81 -14.79
N LEU A 11 9.73 -3.09 -15.17
CA LEU A 11 8.49 -3.79 -15.49
C LEU A 11 7.58 -3.91 -14.27
N PHE A 12 8.14 -4.14 -13.07
CA PHE A 12 7.35 -4.13 -11.84
C PHE A 12 6.71 -2.75 -11.59
N HIS A 13 7.45 -1.66 -11.81
CA HIS A 13 6.92 -0.29 -11.74
C HIS A 13 5.76 -0.06 -12.73
N ALA A 14 5.83 -0.63 -13.94
CA ALA A 14 4.75 -0.53 -14.92
C ALA A 14 3.43 -1.16 -14.46
N GLY A 15 3.46 -2.06 -13.47
CA GLY A 15 2.28 -2.63 -12.84
C GLY A 15 1.51 -1.68 -11.93
N PHE A 16 2.11 -0.56 -11.51
CA PHE A 16 1.46 0.41 -10.63
C PHE A 16 0.70 1.47 -11.44
N ALA A 17 -0.33 2.03 -10.81
CA ALA A 17 -1.04 3.19 -11.33
C ALA A 17 -0.06 4.37 -11.53
N PRO A 18 -0.23 5.19 -12.57
CA PRO A 18 -1.40 5.33 -13.45
C PRO A 18 -1.51 4.29 -14.59
N ARG A 19 -0.49 3.46 -14.81
CA ARG A 19 -0.48 2.51 -15.95
C ARG A 19 -1.32 1.27 -15.64
N SER A 20 -1.24 0.78 -14.40
CA SER A 20 -2.01 -0.35 -13.90
C SER A 20 -1.91 -1.61 -14.77
N TRP A 21 -0.73 -1.88 -15.38
CA TRP A 21 -0.52 -3.08 -16.19
C TRP A 21 -0.31 -4.32 -15.30
N TRP A 22 -1.27 -4.64 -14.45
CA TRP A 22 -1.22 -5.69 -13.43
C TRP A 22 -0.65 -7.03 -13.95
N TRP A 23 -0.96 -7.37 -15.19
CA TRP A 23 -0.55 -8.62 -15.86
C TRP A 23 0.95 -8.68 -16.20
N VAL A 24 1.69 -7.56 -16.21
CA VAL A 24 3.14 -7.55 -16.44
C VAL A 24 3.94 -7.95 -15.19
N VAL A 25 3.35 -7.81 -14.01
CA VAL A 25 4.04 -8.00 -12.72
C VAL A 25 4.52 -9.44 -12.52
N PRO A 26 3.73 -10.50 -12.84
CA PRO A 26 4.26 -11.86 -12.86
C PRO A 26 5.50 -12.03 -13.75
N PHE A 27 5.56 -11.35 -14.91
CA PHE A 27 6.72 -11.42 -15.80
C PHE A 27 7.95 -10.68 -15.23
N ALA A 28 7.75 -9.58 -14.50
CA ALA A 28 8.82 -8.92 -13.76
C ALA A 28 9.48 -9.89 -12.76
N PHE A 29 8.67 -10.59 -11.96
CA PHE A 29 9.19 -11.58 -11.01
C PHE A 29 9.72 -12.84 -11.68
N ALA A 30 9.21 -13.21 -12.85
CA ALA A 30 9.79 -14.26 -13.67
C ALA A 30 11.20 -13.89 -14.13
N GLY A 31 11.40 -12.65 -14.61
CA GLY A 31 12.70 -12.12 -14.99
C GLY A 31 13.69 -12.11 -13.83
N LEU A 32 13.26 -11.67 -12.64
CA LEU A 32 14.06 -11.74 -11.41
C LEU A 32 14.44 -13.19 -11.09
N GLY A 33 13.48 -14.12 -11.06
CA GLY A 33 13.74 -15.54 -10.80
C GLY A 33 14.75 -16.17 -11.77
N LEU A 34 14.69 -15.82 -13.06
CA LEU A 34 15.66 -16.25 -14.07
C LEU A 34 17.07 -15.71 -13.82
N VAL A 35 17.18 -14.45 -13.39
CA VAL A 35 18.48 -13.85 -13.05
C VAL A 35 19.09 -14.49 -11.81
N LEU A 36 18.27 -14.85 -10.82
CA LEU A 36 18.68 -15.47 -9.57
C LEU A 36 19.00 -16.97 -9.71
N HIS A 37 18.55 -17.63 -10.79
CA HIS A 37 18.78 -19.06 -11.02
C HIS A 37 20.28 -19.42 -10.97
N ARG A 38 20.61 -20.41 -10.13
CA ARG A 38 21.96 -20.93 -9.86
C ARG A 38 22.96 -19.85 -9.45
N ARG A 39 22.56 -18.88 -8.63
CA ARG A 39 23.44 -17.88 -8.02
C ARG A 39 23.72 -18.20 -6.55
N GLY A 40 24.88 -17.78 -6.05
CA GLY A 40 25.17 -17.74 -4.61
C GLY A 40 24.53 -16.52 -3.93
N GLY A 41 24.52 -16.48 -2.61
CA GLY A 41 23.82 -15.43 -1.83
C GLY A 41 24.24 -14.01 -2.22
N TRP A 42 25.54 -13.74 -2.30
CA TRP A 42 26.05 -12.42 -2.70
C TRP A 42 25.69 -12.02 -4.13
N GLY A 43 25.76 -12.97 -5.08
CA GLY A 43 25.35 -12.71 -6.46
C GLY A 43 23.84 -12.47 -6.59
N ALA A 44 23.05 -13.19 -5.80
CA ALA A 44 21.61 -12.99 -5.72
C ALA A 44 21.25 -11.63 -5.10
N ALA A 45 21.95 -11.23 -4.03
CA ALA A 45 21.81 -9.92 -3.40
C ALA A 45 22.13 -8.79 -4.37
N GLY A 46 23.23 -8.88 -5.11
CA GLY A 46 23.62 -7.85 -6.10
C GLY A 46 22.58 -7.67 -7.22
N TYR A 47 22.00 -8.75 -7.74
CA TYR A 47 20.92 -8.63 -8.72
C TYR A 47 19.61 -8.14 -8.11
N GLY A 48 19.30 -8.55 -6.88
CA GLY A 48 18.16 -8.02 -6.13
C GLY A 48 18.28 -6.51 -5.89
N LEU A 49 19.50 -6.02 -5.58
CA LEU A 49 19.77 -4.60 -5.44
C LEU A 49 19.50 -3.85 -6.75
N VAL A 50 19.99 -4.37 -7.89
CA VAL A 50 19.74 -3.74 -9.21
C VAL A 50 18.26 -3.73 -9.56
N PHE A 51 17.54 -4.82 -9.28
CA PHE A 51 16.08 -4.88 -9.46
C PHE A 51 15.37 -3.84 -8.57
N GLY A 52 15.72 -3.79 -7.28
CA GLY A 52 15.16 -2.86 -6.31
C GLY A 52 15.42 -1.41 -6.68
N VAL A 53 16.66 -1.07 -7.08
CA VAL A 53 17.01 0.31 -7.47
C VAL A 53 16.24 0.72 -8.71
N ALA A 54 16.19 -0.13 -9.74
CA ALA A 54 15.45 0.18 -10.97
C ALA A 54 13.95 0.39 -10.71
N PHE A 55 13.35 -0.42 -9.84
CA PHE A 55 11.96 -0.26 -9.42
C PHE A 55 11.74 1.02 -8.60
N ASN A 56 12.46 1.18 -7.48
CA ASN A 56 12.21 2.24 -6.51
C ASN A 56 12.54 3.64 -7.05
N LEU A 57 13.57 3.77 -7.92
CA LEU A 57 13.86 5.06 -8.57
C LEU A 57 12.65 5.53 -9.37
N ALA A 58 12.11 4.68 -10.23
CA ALA A 58 10.95 5.03 -11.05
C ALA A 58 9.68 5.21 -10.21
N HIS A 59 9.45 4.31 -9.25
CA HIS A 59 8.20 4.28 -8.48
C HIS A 59 8.04 5.44 -7.50
N LEU A 60 9.14 5.96 -6.96
CA LEU A 60 9.15 6.99 -5.91
C LEU A 60 9.59 8.36 -6.41
N VAL A 61 9.63 8.58 -7.72
CA VAL A 61 10.09 9.85 -8.31
C VAL A 61 9.29 11.05 -7.81
N TRP A 62 8.01 10.86 -7.48
CA TRP A 62 7.10 11.89 -6.92
C TRP A 62 7.56 12.44 -5.56
N ILE A 63 8.49 11.79 -4.86
CA ILE A 63 9.07 12.33 -3.61
C ILE A 63 9.82 13.65 -3.89
N GLN A 64 10.28 13.87 -5.12
CA GLN A 64 10.90 15.14 -5.51
C GLN A 64 9.91 16.31 -5.40
N ASP A 65 8.61 16.07 -5.63
CA ASP A 65 7.57 17.09 -5.50
C ASP A 65 7.29 17.47 -4.04
N PHE A 66 7.60 16.57 -3.10
CA PHE A 66 7.35 16.78 -1.66
C PHE A 66 8.31 17.79 -1.03
N LEU A 67 9.61 17.56 -1.19
CA LEU A 67 10.64 18.39 -0.57
C LEU A 67 11.09 19.55 -1.46
N GLY A 68 10.66 19.58 -2.73
CA GLY A 68 11.00 20.63 -3.70
C GLY A 68 12.46 20.59 -4.16
N GLU A 69 12.81 21.50 -5.07
CA GLU A 69 14.15 21.60 -5.65
C GLU A 69 15.24 21.91 -4.60
N GLU A 70 14.87 22.56 -3.49
CA GLU A 70 15.80 23.03 -2.46
C GLU A 70 16.55 21.90 -1.73
N PHE A 71 15.91 20.74 -1.56
CA PHE A 71 16.52 19.56 -0.93
C PHE A 71 17.20 18.62 -1.93
N GLY A 72 17.01 18.87 -3.23
CA GLY A 72 17.51 18.03 -4.31
C GLY A 72 17.04 16.58 -4.24
N PRO A 73 17.68 15.67 -4.99
CA PRO A 73 17.24 14.28 -5.10
C PRO A 73 17.64 13.40 -3.90
N ALA A 74 18.35 13.94 -2.90
CA ALA A 74 18.99 13.13 -1.86
C ALA A 74 18.01 12.28 -1.03
N PRO A 75 16.86 12.79 -0.57
CA PRO A 75 15.89 11.98 0.20
C PRO A 75 15.27 10.85 -0.63
N TRP A 76 14.91 11.13 -1.89
CA TRP A 76 14.42 10.12 -2.84
C TRP A 76 15.46 9.02 -3.11
N LEU A 77 16.72 9.40 -3.34
CA LEU A 77 17.82 8.45 -3.55
C LEU A 77 18.12 7.63 -2.29
N ALA A 78 18.09 8.26 -1.11
CA ALA A 78 18.30 7.58 0.16
C ALA A 78 17.21 6.55 0.45
N LEU A 79 15.94 6.93 0.29
CA LEU A 79 14.82 5.99 0.46
C LEU A 79 14.91 4.84 -0.56
N THR A 80 15.21 5.17 -1.82
CA THR A 80 15.44 4.16 -2.87
C THR A 80 16.54 3.18 -2.46
N ALA A 81 17.67 3.66 -1.96
CA ALA A 81 18.77 2.82 -1.51
C ALA A 81 18.34 1.88 -0.37
N VAL A 82 17.66 2.42 0.65
CA VAL A 82 17.16 1.65 1.80
C VAL A 82 16.22 0.54 1.35
N LEU A 83 15.16 0.86 0.60
CA LEU A 83 14.20 -0.14 0.12
C LEU A 83 14.85 -1.20 -0.77
N SER A 84 15.81 -0.79 -1.61
CA SER A 84 16.53 -1.72 -2.49
C SER A 84 17.45 -2.67 -1.73
N VAL A 85 17.96 -2.28 -0.55
CA VAL A 85 18.71 -3.17 0.34
C VAL A 85 17.80 -4.28 0.88
N PHE A 86 16.56 -3.98 1.28
CA PHE A 86 15.62 -5.02 1.74
C PHE A 86 15.32 -6.05 0.64
N VAL A 87 15.12 -5.58 -0.60
CA VAL A 87 14.97 -6.47 -1.77
C VAL A 87 16.23 -7.32 -1.98
N ALA A 88 17.42 -6.72 -1.86
CA ALA A 88 18.69 -7.44 -1.97
C ALA A 88 18.84 -8.52 -0.87
N LEU A 89 18.47 -8.21 0.37
CA LEU A 89 18.52 -9.14 1.50
C LEU A 89 17.57 -10.31 1.31
N ALA A 90 16.33 -10.08 0.86
CA ALA A 90 15.41 -11.15 0.51
C ALA A 90 16.00 -12.03 -0.60
N CYS A 91 16.52 -11.43 -1.67
CA CYS A 91 17.15 -12.14 -2.78
C CYS A 91 18.37 -12.96 -2.32
N ALA A 92 19.14 -12.52 -1.33
CA ALA A 92 20.28 -13.24 -0.77
C ALA A 92 19.90 -14.62 -0.20
N LEU A 93 18.66 -14.79 0.25
CA LEU A 93 18.13 -16.02 0.82
C LEU A 93 17.58 -17.00 -0.23
N PHE A 94 17.35 -16.56 -1.47
CA PHE A 94 16.81 -17.42 -2.54
C PHE A 94 17.61 -18.71 -2.75
N PRO A 95 18.96 -18.72 -2.77
CA PRO A 95 19.72 -19.95 -2.98
C PRO A 95 19.54 -20.99 -1.88
N VAL A 96 19.11 -20.58 -0.68
CA VAL A 96 18.84 -21.46 0.46
C VAL A 96 17.54 -22.22 0.22
N VAL A 97 16.47 -21.51 -0.14
CA VAL A 97 15.13 -22.09 -0.33
C VAL A 97 14.91 -22.71 -1.71
N SER A 98 15.72 -22.36 -2.71
CA SER A 98 15.61 -22.91 -4.08
C SER A 98 15.93 -24.41 -4.16
N ARG A 99 16.50 -25.00 -3.10
CA ARG A 99 16.76 -26.44 -2.99
C ARG A 99 15.54 -27.25 -2.53
N LEU A 100 14.53 -26.59 -1.96
CA LEU A 100 13.34 -27.23 -1.45
C LEU A 100 12.39 -27.62 -2.60
N PRO A 101 11.63 -28.72 -2.46
CA PRO A 101 10.56 -29.04 -3.39
C PRO A 101 9.53 -27.90 -3.42
N GLY A 102 9.06 -27.52 -4.61
CA GLY A 102 8.17 -26.37 -4.75
C GLY A 102 8.87 -25.01 -4.63
N ALA A 103 10.17 -24.93 -4.96
CA ALA A 103 10.99 -23.70 -4.89
C ALA A 103 10.29 -22.37 -5.21
N PRO A 104 9.44 -22.23 -6.25
CA PRO A 104 8.73 -20.96 -6.52
C PRO A 104 7.90 -20.43 -5.35
N VAL A 105 7.26 -21.32 -4.59
CA VAL A 105 6.44 -20.96 -3.43
C VAL A 105 7.33 -20.37 -2.33
N TRP A 106 8.44 -21.03 -2.03
CA TRP A 106 9.36 -20.56 -1.00
C TRP A 106 10.08 -19.27 -1.39
N GLN A 107 10.37 -19.10 -2.68
CA GLN A 107 10.92 -17.85 -3.23
C GLN A 107 9.94 -16.69 -3.08
N ALA A 108 8.65 -16.91 -3.35
CA ALA A 108 7.60 -15.91 -3.12
C ALA A 108 7.46 -15.54 -1.65
N LEU A 109 7.43 -16.53 -0.75
CA LEU A 109 7.35 -16.31 0.70
C LEU A 109 8.57 -15.54 1.24
N VAL A 110 9.77 -15.89 0.79
CA VAL A 110 11.00 -15.17 1.18
C VAL A 110 11.01 -13.75 0.63
N PHE A 111 10.48 -13.52 -0.58
CA PHE A 111 10.34 -12.15 -1.09
C PHE A 111 9.36 -11.36 -0.24
N LEU A 112 8.21 -11.91 0.18
CA LEU A 112 7.25 -11.22 1.05
C LEU A 112 7.79 -10.86 2.43
N LEU A 113 8.78 -11.61 2.94
CA LEU A 113 9.39 -11.33 4.25
C LEU A 113 9.89 -9.88 4.35
N GLN A 114 10.40 -9.33 3.25
CA GLN A 114 10.87 -7.94 3.23
C GLN A 114 9.72 -6.93 3.37
N GLU A 115 8.54 -7.21 2.79
CA GLU A 115 7.38 -6.33 2.92
C GLU A 115 6.89 -6.31 4.37
N ALA A 116 6.82 -7.47 5.04
CA ALA A 116 6.41 -7.58 6.44
C ALA A 116 7.31 -6.77 7.39
N VAL A 117 8.61 -6.67 7.08
CA VAL A 117 9.56 -5.83 7.82
C VAL A 117 9.35 -4.36 7.47
N LEU A 118 9.27 -4.02 6.18
CA LEU A 118 9.06 -2.65 5.70
C LEU A 118 7.74 -2.04 6.16
N LEU A 119 6.72 -2.85 6.47
CA LEU A 119 5.46 -2.40 7.07
C LEU A 119 5.60 -1.85 8.49
N ARG A 120 6.74 -2.06 9.16
CA ARG A 120 6.93 -1.74 10.58
C ARG A 120 8.26 -1.04 10.87
N TRP A 121 9.27 -1.23 10.03
CA TRP A 121 10.61 -0.73 10.27
C TRP A 121 11.33 -0.30 8.98
N PRO A 122 12.06 0.82 9.00
CA PRO A 122 12.23 1.78 10.10
C PRO A 122 11.04 2.75 10.25
N PHE A 123 10.90 3.39 11.42
CA PHE A 123 9.97 4.51 11.68
C PHE A 123 8.51 4.22 11.33
N ASN A 124 7.95 3.13 11.88
CA ASN A 124 6.62 2.61 11.56
C ASN A 124 6.43 2.18 10.09
N GLY A 125 7.53 2.09 9.35
CA GLY A 125 7.55 1.47 8.03
C GLY A 125 7.19 2.39 6.87
N PHE A 126 7.36 1.85 5.68
CA PHE A 126 7.01 2.48 4.41
C PHE A 126 6.42 1.42 3.46
N PRO A 127 5.12 1.10 3.59
CA PRO A 127 4.47 0.04 2.81
C PRO A 127 4.13 0.44 1.36
N TRP A 128 4.79 1.47 0.83
CA TRP A 128 4.63 1.88 -0.56
C TRP A 128 5.35 0.91 -1.50
N GLY A 129 4.73 0.59 -2.64
CA GLY A 129 5.31 -0.35 -3.60
C GLY A 129 5.15 -1.84 -3.25
N ARG A 130 4.30 -2.19 -2.27
CA ARG A 130 3.92 -3.59 -2.01
C ARG A 130 3.34 -4.24 -3.27
N VAL A 131 3.68 -5.50 -3.51
CA VAL A 131 3.26 -6.23 -4.71
C VAL A 131 1.73 -6.27 -4.82
N GLY A 132 1.02 -6.42 -3.72
CA GLY A 132 -0.45 -6.45 -3.71
C GLY A 132 -1.09 -5.21 -4.32
N PHE A 133 -0.54 -4.02 -4.09
CA PHE A 133 -1.08 -2.76 -4.61
C PHE A 133 -0.86 -2.55 -6.11
N SER A 134 -0.03 -3.37 -6.77
CA SER A 134 0.06 -3.42 -8.23
C SER A 134 -1.15 -4.12 -8.89
N GLN A 135 -2.02 -4.75 -8.08
CA GLN A 135 -3.16 -5.54 -8.54
C GLN A 135 -4.50 -4.91 -8.13
N ALA A 136 -4.58 -3.58 -8.17
CA ALA A 136 -5.84 -2.84 -8.01
C ALA A 136 -6.86 -3.12 -9.13
N GLU A 137 -6.43 -3.84 -10.17
CA GLU A 137 -7.21 -4.33 -11.29
C GLU A 137 -6.79 -5.77 -11.62
N GLY A 138 -7.67 -6.48 -12.32
CA GLY A 138 -7.33 -7.75 -12.95
C GLY A 138 -7.68 -8.99 -12.13
N ALA A 139 -7.19 -10.13 -12.63
CA ALA A 139 -7.65 -11.45 -12.20
C ALA A 139 -7.34 -11.78 -10.73
N TYR A 140 -6.34 -11.14 -10.12
CA TYR A 140 -5.91 -11.44 -8.75
C TYR A 140 -6.68 -10.66 -7.69
N LEU A 141 -7.26 -9.51 -8.02
CA LEU A 141 -7.78 -8.52 -7.05
C LEU A 141 -8.74 -9.14 -6.02
N SER A 142 -9.62 -10.04 -6.45
CA SER A 142 -10.58 -10.72 -5.58
C SER A 142 -9.95 -11.51 -4.44
N LEU A 143 -8.68 -11.93 -4.56
CA LEU A 143 -7.93 -12.61 -3.50
C LEU A 143 -7.69 -11.71 -2.29
N ALA A 144 -7.77 -10.37 -2.45
CA ALA A 144 -7.74 -9.43 -1.33
C ALA A 144 -8.89 -9.67 -0.35
N SER A 145 -10.08 -10.05 -0.82
CA SER A 145 -11.22 -10.37 0.05
C SER A 145 -11.00 -11.64 0.90
N LEU A 146 -10.04 -12.48 0.52
CA LEU A 146 -9.73 -13.74 1.21
C LEU A 146 -8.62 -13.58 2.25
N GLY A 147 -7.57 -12.83 1.93
CA GLY A 147 -6.37 -12.75 2.77
C GLY A 147 -5.61 -11.44 2.65
N GLY A 148 -6.28 -10.40 2.17
CA GLY A 148 -5.76 -9.04 2.11
C GLY A 148 -4.63 -8.85 1.11
N ALA A 149 -3.99 -7.69 1.22
CA ALA A 149 -2.80 -7.35 0.45
C ALA A 149 -1.67 -8.41 0.53
N PRO A 150 -1.40 -9.09 1.67
CA PRO A 150 -0.39 -10.14 1.74
C PRO A 150 -0.67 -11.35 0.83
N LEU A 151 -1.90 -11.88 0.83
CA LEU A 151 -2.28 -13.01 -0.03
C LEU A 151 -2.29 -12.61 -1.51
N LEU A 152 -2.74 -11.39 -1.80
CA LEU A 152 -2.72 -10.82 -3.14
C LEU A 152 -1.29 -10.72 -3.69
N GLY A 153 -0.35 -10.18 -2.91
CA GLY A 153 1.07 -10.12 -3.26
C GLY A 153 1.69 -11.51 -3.44
N PHE A 154 1.36 -12.44 -2.54
CA PHE A 154 1.80 -13.84 -2.62
C PHE A 154 1.40 -14.51 -3.94
N ALA A 155 0.13 -14.36 -4.34
CA ALA A 155 -0.41 -14.94 -5.57
C ALA A 155 0.37 -14.50 -6.82
N VAL A 156 0.70 -13.22 -6.91
CA VAL A 156 1.49 -12.64 -8.02
C VAL A 156 2.92 -13.17 -8.02
N LEU A 157 3.57 -13.19 -6.85
CA LEU A 157 4.95 -13.65 -6.71
C LEU A 157 5.09 -15.14 -7.06
N VAL A 158 4.18 -15.98 -6.58
CA VAL A 158 4.17 -17.42 -6.88
C VAL A 158 3.97 -17.65 -8.38
N THR A 159 3.09 -16.88 -9.03
CA THR A 159 2.91 -16.94 -10.47
C THR A 159 4.22 -16.58 -11.19
N GLY A 160 4.87 -15.48 -10.82
CA GLY A 160 6.11 -15.03 -11.46
C GLY A 160 7.27 -16.00 -11.29
N PHE A 161 7.55 -16.47 -10.07
CA PHE A 161 8.59 -17.47 -9.84
C PHE A 161 8.24 -18.85 -10.44
N GLY A 162 6.95 -19.18 -10.52
CA GLY A 162 6.45 -20.35 -11.24
C GLY A 162 6.80 -20.30 -12.73
N LEU A 163 6.53 -19.15 -13.38
CA LEU A 163 6.90 -18.88 -14.77
C LEU A 163 8.41 -18.99 -14.98
N ALA A 164 9.24 -18.41 -14.09
CA ALA A 164 10.69 -18.55 -14.16
C ALA A 164 11.11 -20.03 -14.16
N GLN A 165 10.51 -20.83 -13.27
CA GLN A 165 10.84 -22.24 -13.16
C GLN A 165 10.40 -23.06 -14.38
N LEU A 166 9.26 -22.72 -15.01
CA LEU A 166 8.86 -23.31 -16.30
C LEU A 166 9.90 -23.02 -17.37
N VAL A 167 10.31 -21.75 -17.52
CA VAL A 167 11.30 -21.34 -18.52
C VAL A 167 12.66 -22.05 -18.31
N VAL A 168 13.11 -22.17 -17.06
CA VAL A 168 14.32 -22.93 -16.73
C VAL A 168 14.21 -24.38 -17.18
N ARG A 169 13.07 -25.05 -16.91
CA ARG A 169 12.88 -26.45 -17.29
C ARG A 169 12.84 -26.67 -18.79
N VAL A 170 12.18 -25.78 -19.54
CA VAL A 170 12.21 -25.81 -21.01
C VAL A 170 13.65 -25.74 -21.52
N ARG A 171 14.46 -24.83 -20.96
CA ARG A 171 15.85 -24.62 -21.38
C ARG A 171 16.78 -25.78 -21.01
N GLU A 172 16.59 -26.39 -19.85
CA GLU A 172 17.49 -27.46 -19.35
C GLU A 172 17.11 -28.86 -19.88
N GLY A 173 15.84 -29.13 -20.19
CA GLY A 173 15.37 -30.49 -20.51
C GLY A 173 14.43 -30.61 -21.71
N GLY A 174 14.17 -29.52 -22.45
CA GLY A 174 13.20 -29.49 -23.54
C GLY A 174 11.74 -29.63 -23.07
N LEU A 175 10.80 -29.85 -24.00
CA LEU A 175 9.35 -29.94 -23.71
C LEU A 175 8.88 -31.35 -23.28
N ARG A 176 9.78 -32.19 -22.75
CA ARG A 176 9.43 -33.56 -22.39
C ARG A 176 8.47 -33.58 -21.19
N PRO A 177 7.26 -34.18 -21.32
CA PRO A 177 6.32 -34.28 -20.21
C PRO A 177 6.96 -35.00 -19.02
N SER A 178 6.86 -34.39 -17.84
CA SER A 178 7.39 -34.99 -16.61
C SER A 178 6.60 -34.49 -15.39
N ARG A 179 6.57 -35.28 -14.31
CA ARG A 179 5.94 -34.85 -13.05
C ARG A 179 6.57 -33.56 -12.48
N ARG A 180 7.78 -33.20 -12.92
CA ARG A 180 8.48 -31.98 -12.49
C ARG A 180 7.84 -30.69 -13.03
N TRP A 181 6.95 -30.77 -14.02
CA TRP A 181 6.19 -29.63 -14.55
C TRP A 181 4.94 -29.29 -13.72
N VAL A 182 4.45 -30.23 -12.90
CA VAL A 182 3.18 -30.06 -12.18
C VAL A 182 3.26 -28.89 -11.20
N ALA A 183 4.24 -28.89 -10.30
CA ALA A 183 4.39 -27.84 -9.29
C ALA A 183 4.48 -26.40 -9.89
N PRO A 184 5.37 -26.11 -10.86
CA PRO A 184 5.42 -24.76 -11.44
C PRO A 184 4.19 -24.43 -12.28
N ALA A 185 3.55 -25.40 -12.95
CA ALA A 185 2.32 -25.14 -13.69
C ALA A 185 1.18 -24.78 -12.73
N LEU A 186 1.05 -25.49 -11.60
CA LEU A 186 0.09 -25.14 -10.55
C LEU A 186 0.40 -23.78 -9.93
N ALA A 187 1.67 -23.45 -9.71
CA ALA A 187 2.07 -22.13 -9.20
C ALA A 187 1.62 -20.98 -10.13
N VAL A 188 1.52 -21.22 -11.44
CA VAL A 188 1.06 -20.23 -12.42
C VAL A 188 -0.46 -20.22 -12.55
N VAL A 189 -1.08 -21.39 -12.66
CA VAL A 189 -2.51 -21.51 -12.98
C VAL A 189 -3.39 -21.28 -11.76
N LEU A 190 -3.02 -21.84 -10.60
CA LEU A 190 -3.89 -21.85 -9.42
C LEU A 190 -4.21 -20.44 -8.91
N PRO A 191 -3.25 -19.49 -8.79
CA PRO A 191 -3.57 -18.15 -8.31
C PRO A 191 -4.51 -17.37 -9.24
N VAL A 192 -4.32 -17.49 -10.56
CA VAL A 192 -5.19 -16.85 -11.57
C VAL A 192 -6.59 -17.46 -11.53
N VAL A 193 -6.68 -18.79 -11.52
CA VAL A 193 -7.97 -19.49 -11.47
C VAL A 193 -8.69 -19.19 -10.15
N ALA A 194 -7.97 -19.17 -9.03
CA ALA A 194 -8.54 -18.82 -7.74
C ALA A 194 -9.14 -17.42 -7.78
N GLY A 195 -8.39 -16.41 -8.26
CA GLY A 195 -8.88 -15.05 -8.35
C GLY A 195 -10.09 -14.87 -9.29
N LEU A 196 -10.08 -15.54 -10.45
CA LEU A 196 -11.25 -15.53 -11.34
C LEU A 196 -12.47 -16.26 -10.74
N ALA A 197 -12.24 -17.37 -10.02
CA ALA A 197 -13.30 -18.12 -9.37
C ALA A 197 -13.90 -17.39 -8.16
N THR A 198 -13.11 -16.57 -7.46
CA THR A 198 -13.55 -15.80 -6.29
C THR A 198 -14.11 -14.43 -6.66
N TRP A 199 -13.87 -13.94 -7.88
CA TRP A 199 -14.41 -12.66 -8.36
C TRP A 199 -15.93 -12.53 -8.15
N PRO A 200 -16.78 -13.50 -8.55
CA PRO A 200 -18.23 -13.41 -8.35
C PRO A 200 -18.67 -13.48 -6.88
N THR A 201 -17.75 -13.83 -5.97
CA THR A 201 -18.03 -13.92 -4.54
C THR A 201 -17.77 -12.61 -3.81
N ILE A 202 -17.18 -11.60 -4.47
CA ILE A 202 -17.03 -10.27 -3.88
C ILE A 202 -18.44 -9.67 -3.72
N PRO A 203 -18.88 -9.40 -2.48
CA PRO A 203 -20.22 -8.93 -2.26
C PRO A 203 -20.30 -7.42 -2.54
N THR A 204 -21.08 -7.05 -3.56
CA THR A 204 -21.23 -5.65 -4.00
C THR A 204 -22.58 -5.05 -3.67
N ALA A 205 -23.60 -5.88 -3.44
CA ALA A 205 -24.95 -5.41 -3.16
C ALA A 205 -25.04 -4.63 -1.83
N PRO A 206 -25.84 -3.56 -1.77
CA PRO A 206 -26.11 -2.86 -0.52
C PRO A 206 -26.89 -3.77 0.44
N GLU A 207 -26.50 -3.75 1.72
CA GLU A 207 -27.15 -4.52 2.80
C GLU A 207 -27.98 -3.61 3.70
N SER A 208 -27.52 -2.38 3.92
CA SER A 208 -28.18 -1.35 4.73
C SER A 208 -28.59 -0.11 3.92
N GLY A 209 -28.82 -0.30 2.63
CA GLY A 209 -29.24 0.76 1.70
C GLY A 209 -28.06 1.49 1.07
N THR A 210 -28.32 2.71 0.61
CA THR A 210 -27.33 3.60 -0.02
C THR A 210 -27.27 4.93 0.71
N ARG A 211 -26.16 5.64 0.55
CA ARG A 211 -26.00 7.03 1.01
C ARG A 211 -25.52 7.92 -0.12
N THR A 212 -26.14 9.08 -0.25
CA THR A 212 -25.72 10.10 -1.20
C THR A 212 -24.58 10.89 -0.59
N VAL A 213 -23.36 10.71 -1.08
CA VAL A 213 -22.17 11.39 -0.52
C VAL A 213 -21.71 12.47 -1.48
N ALA A 214 -21.55 13.68 -0.96
CA ALA A 214 -20.86 14.76 -1.65
C ALA A 214 -19.39 14.83 -1.20
N VAL A 215 -18.47 14.97 -2.15
CA VAL A 215 -17.06 15.22 -1.90
C VAL A 215 -16.68 16.56 -2.50
N VAL A 216 -16.06 17.41 -1.69
CA VAL A 216 -15.59 18.74 -2.10
C VAL A 216 -14.08 18.70 -2.27
N GLN A 217 -13.60 19.06 -3.46
CA GLN A 217 -12.18 19.19 -3.77
C GLN A 217 -11.88 20.66 -4.08
N GLY A 218 -11.33 21.39 -3.11
CA GLY A 218 -11.08 22.83 -3.24
C GLY A 218 -9.91 23.18 -4.17
N ASN A 219 -8.99 22.25 -4.41
CA ASN A 219 -7.67 22.49 -4.99
C ASN A 219 -6.70 23.22 -4.04
N ALA A 220 -5.40 23.10 -4.33
CA ALA A 220 -4.32 23.78 -3.63
C ALA A 220 -3.64 24.80 -4.54
N PRO A 221 -3.09 25.89 -3.96
CA PRO A 221 -2.45 26.95 -4.74
C PRO A 221 -1.04 26.61 -5.22
N ASP A 222 -0.41 25.60 -4.62
CA ASP A 222 0.95 25.17 -4.90
C ASP A 222 1.13 23.69 -4.53
N VAL A 223 2.38 23.21 -4.44
CA VAL A 223 2.76 21.83 -4.11
C VAL A 223 3.86 21.75 -3.05
N GLY A 224 3.94 20.61 -2.35
CA GLY A 224 5.04 20.32 -1.42
C GLY A 224 5.28 21.42 -0.39
N ILE A 225 6.55 21.77 -0.17
CA ILE A 225 6.95 22.85 0.75
C ILE A 225 6.35 24.23 0.39
N GLY A 226 5.93 24.47 -0.87
CA GLY A 226 5.25 25.70 -1.28
C GLY A 226 3.91 25.93 -0.60
N LEU A 227 3.34 24.87 0.01
CA LEU A 227 2.10 24.95 0.79
C LEU A 227 2.29 25.50 2.20
N LEU A 228 3.53 25.64 2.67
CA LEU A 228 3.82 26.23 3.98
C LEU A 228 3.26 27.66 4.04
N GLY A 229 2.35 27.89 5.01
CA GLY A 229 1.67 29.19 5.16
C GLY A 229 0.49 29.44 4.21
N ARG A 230 0.11 28.51 3.33
CA ARG A 230 -1.01 28.66 2.38
C ARG A 230 -2.34 28.07 2.87
N ARG A 231 -2.46 27.78 4.18
CA ARG A 231 -3.63 27.09 4.75
C ARG A 231 -4.93 27.87 4.59
N GLU A 232 -4.89 29.18 4.79
CA GLU A 232 -6.08 30.04 4.63
C GLU A 232 -6.61 30.04 3.19
N GLU A 233 -5.73 29.90 2.20
CA GLU A 233 -6.12 29.81 0.80
C GLU A 233 -6.71 28.44 0.47
N ILE A 234 -6.11 27.36 0.97
CA ILE A 234 -6.70 26.01 0.87
C ILE A 234 -8.10 26.02 1.51
N ARG A 235 -8.24 26.62 2.69
CA ARG A 235 -9.53 26.77 3.37
C ARG A 235 -10.52 27.55 2.51
N ALA A 236 -10.13 28.74 2.03
CA ALA A 236 -10.99 29.58 1.18
C ALA A 236 -11.43 28.86 -0.11
N ASN A 237 -10.55 28.07 -0.71
CA ASN A 237 -10.85 27.26 -1.88
C ASN A 237 -11.96 26.22 -1.62
N HIS A 238 -11.92 25.53 -0.47
CA HIS A 238 -12.96 24.56 -0.11
C HIS A 238 -14.31 25.22 0.18
N PHE A 239 -14.30 26.41 0.82
CA PHE A 239 -15.53 27.20 0.98
C PHE A 239 -16.09 27.65 -0.38
N ALA A 240 -15.24 28.15 -1.29
CA ALA A 240 -15.65 28.59 -2.61
C ALA A 240 -16.26 27.44 -3.44
N GLU A 241 -15.65 26.26 -3.39
CA GLU A 241 -16.20 25.09 -4.09
C GLU A 241 -17.48 24.56 -3.43
N SER A 242 -17.59 24.62 -2.10
CA SER A 242 -18.81 24.26 -1.39
C SER A 242 -19.98 25.19 -1.74
N ALA A 243 -19.72 26.50 -1.91
CA ALA A 243 -20.72 27.46 -2.34
C ALA A 243 -21.26 27.16 -3.75
N LYS A 244 -20.40 26.74 -4.68
CA LYS A 244 -20.84 26.28 -6.01
C LYS A 244 -21.68 25.02 -5.93
N LEU A 245 -21.25 24.04 -5.13
CA LEU A 245 -22.03 22.82 -4.91
C LEU A 245 -23.43 23.12 -4.36
N LEU A 246 -23.55 24.08 -3.44
CA LEU A 246 -24.85 24.54 -2.93
C LEU A 246 -25.72 25.15 -4.03
N GLU A 247 -25.14 25.95 -4.94
CA GLU A 247 -25.85 26.49 -6.10
C GLU A 247 -26.34 25.38 -7.05
N ASP A 248 -25.49 24.38 -7.32
CA ASP A 248 -25.83 23.21 -8.14
C ASP A 248 -26.95 22.37 -7.50
N ILE A 249 -26.97 22.24 -6.17
CA ILE A 249 -28.06 21.58 -5.43
C ILE A 249 -29.35 22.40 -5.51
N ARG A 250 -29.28 23.72 -5.28
CA ARG A 250 -30.45 24.62 -5.31
C ARG A 250 -31.07 24.72 -6.70
N SER A 251 -30.26 24.68 -7.76
CA SER A 251 -30.74 24.66 -9.14
C SER A 251 -31.28 23.30 -9.58
N GLY A 252 -31.05 22.24 -8.80
CA GLY A 252 -31.43 20.86 -9.12
C GLY A 252 -30.52 20.18 -10.14
N ALA A 253 -29.35 20.77 -10.46
CA ALA A 253 -28.35 20.16 -11.32
C ALA A 253 -27.72 18.91 -10.67
N VAL A 254 -27.63 18.91 -9.34
CA VAL A 254 -27.07 17.82 -8.53
C VAL A 254 -28.07 17.46 -7.42
N PRO A 255 -28.26 16.17 -7.09
CA PRO A 255 -29.14 15.78 -5.99
C PRO A 255 -28.60 16.29 -4.64
N ARG A 256 -29.51 16.56 -3.70
CA ARG A 256 -29.11 16.89 -2.32
C ARG A 256 -28.42 15.67 -1.69
N PRO A 257 -27.18 15.81 -1.17
CA PRO A 257 -26.49 14.72 -0.51
C PRO A 257 -27.07 14.45 0.89
N ASP A 258 -26.76 13.28 1.45
CA ASP A 258 -27.02 12.93 2.85
C ASP A 258 -25.87 13.38 3.77
N LEU A 259 -24.64 13.51 3.24
CA LEU A 259 -23.48 14.05 3.95
C LEU A 259 -22.45 14.65 2.98
N VAL A 260 -21.65 15.59 3.49
CA VAL A 260 -20.56 16.25 2.73
C VAL A 260 -19.19 15.87 3.32
N VAL A 261 -18.21 15.57 2.48
CA VAL A 261 -16.85 15.21 2.90
C VAL A 261 -15.86 16.24 2.38
N TRP A 262 -15.09 16.81 3.30
CA TRP A 262 -13.91 17.62 3.02
C TRP A 262 -12.63 16.80 3.21
N PRO A 263 -11.57 17.10 2.43
CA PRO A 263 -10.31 16.37 2.47
C PRO A 263 -9.51 16.68 3.73
N GLU A 264 -8.42 15.92 3.91
CA GLU A 264 -7.48 16.07 5.02
C GLU A 264 -6.89 17.49 5.08
N THR A 265 -6.77 18.05 6.29
CA THR A 265 -6.19 19.37 6.54
C THR A 265 -6.76 20.49 5.65
N ALA A 266 -8.05 20.40 5.27
CA ALA A 266 -8.71 21.45 4.49
C ALA A 266 -8.88 22.75 5.29
N THR A 267 -8.84 22.65 6.62
CA THR A 267 -9.00 23.77 7.55
C THR A 267 -8.30 23.50 8.89
N ASP A 268 -8.04 24.56 9.67
CA ASP A 268 -7.54 24.47 11.04
C ASP A 268 -8.69 24.81 12.01
N VAL A 269 -8.94 23.95 13.00
CA VAL A 269 -10.06 24.11 13.95
C VAL A 269 -9.55 24.01 15.39
N ARG A 270 -9.95 24.97 16.25
CA ARG A 270 -9.60 24.96 17.69
C ARG A 270 -10.78 24.64 18.62
N GLY A 271 -11.97 25.06 18.21
CA GLY A 271 -13.23 24.86 18.92
C GLY A 271 -14.37 25.06 17.92
N GLY A 272 -15.32 25.95 18.22
CA GLY A 272 -16.34 26.38 17.25
C GLY A 272 -15.74 27.15 16.07
N ASP A 273 -16.44 27.12 14.93
CA ASP A 273 -16.04 27.79 13.70
C ASP A 273 -17.29 28.33 12.99
N PRO A 274 -17.60 29.64 13.12
CA PRO A 274 -18.84 30.20 12.60
C PRO A 274 -19.04 30.04 11.09
N LEU A 275 -17.94 29.92 10.32
CA LEU A 275 -18.04 29.72 8.88
C LEU A 275 -18.42 28.27 8.55
N LEU A 276 -17.90 27.30 9.30
CA LEU A 276 -18.32 25.90 9.17
C LEU A 276 -19.74 25.71 9.71
N ASP A 277 -20.11 26.38 10.80
CA ASP A 277 -21.47 26.37 11.34
C ASP A 277 -22.47 26.85 10.28
N ALA A 278 -22.22 28.02 9.69
CA ALA A 278 -23.06 28.57 8.63
C ALA A 278 -23.11 27.63 7.41
N LEU A 279 -21.98 27.05 7.01
CA LEU A 279 -21.93 26.14 5.87
C LEU A 279 -22.73 24.85 6.11
N ALA A 280 -22.60 24.24 7.30
CA ALA A 280 -23.36 23.05 7.67
C ALA A 280 -24.86 23.35 7.74
N GLU A 281 -25.26 24.51 8.27
CA GLU A 281 -26.65 24.99 8.24
C GLU A 281 -27.16 25.22 6.80
N GLU A 282 -26.34 25.74 5.90
CA GLU A 282 -26.72 25.95 4.49
C GLU A 282 -26.92 24.64 3.72
N PHE A 283 -26.09 23.63 3.97
CA PHE A 283 -26.27 22.28 3.44
C PHE A 283 -27.43 21.55 4.11
N ASP A 284 -27.71 21.86 5.38
CA ASP A 284 -28.69 21.20 6.24
C ASP A 284 -28.48 19.67 6.26
N VAL A 285 -27.19 19.25 6.25
CA VAL A 285 -26.73 17.86 6.40
C VAL A 285 -25.37 17.83 7.11
N PRO A 286 -25.00 16.73 7.78
CA PRO A 286 -23.70 16.63 8.44
C PRO A 286 -22.52 16.67 7.47
N MET A 287 -21.40 17.17 7.98
CA MET A 287 -20.13 17.23 7.26
C MET A 287 -19.05 16.41 7.96
N LEU A 288 -18.23 15.70 7.19
CA LEU A 288 -16.95 15.16 7.62
C LEU A 288 -15.84 16.11 7.21
N VAL A 289 -15.27 16.83 8.18
CA VAL A 289 -14.30 17.90 7.95
C VAL A 289 -12.90 17.43 8.33
N GLY A 290 -12.03 17.23 7.34
CA GLY A 290 -10.61 16.98 7.60
C GLY A 290 -9.90 18.26 8.06
N SER A 291 -9.27 18.21 9.24
CA SER A 291 -8.72 19.38 9.90
C SER A 291 -7.44 19.09 10.68
N LEU A 292 -6.55 20.09 10.75
CA LEU A 292 -5.61 20.17 11.87
C LEU A 292 -6.37 20.69 13.09
N HIS A 293 -6.76 19.76 13.94
CA HIS A 293 -7.54 20.06 15.13
C HIS A 293 -6.64 20.28 16.35
N ARG A 294 -6.83 21.40 17.05
CA ARG A 294 -6.15 21.69 18.32
C ARG A 294 -7.20 22.09 19.36
N PRO A 295 -7.73 21.14 20.14
CA PRO A 295 -8.72 21.44 21.18
C PRO A 295 -8.21 22.52 22.14
N ASP A 296 -9.12 23.35 22.65
CA ASP A 296 -8.79 24.35 23.65
C ASP A 296 -8.09 23.72 24.87
N GLY A 297 -6.93 24.29 25.23
CA GLY A 297 -6.09 23.78 26.32
C GLY A 297 -5.11 22.66 25.94
N SER A 298 -5.11 22.18 24.69
CA SER A 298 -4.09 21.25 24.17
C SER A 298 -2.93 22.00 23.50
N ASP A 299 -1.70 21.68 23.89
CA ASP A 299 -0.49 22.17 23.22
C ASP A 299 -0.16 21.43 21.91
N LEU A 300 -0.81 20.27 21.69
CA LEU A 300 -0.56 19.40 20.54
C LEU A 300 -1.69 19.50 19.51
N THR A 301 -1.26 19.50 18.25
CA THR A 301 -2.16 19.48 17.08
C THR A 301 -2.39 18.03 16.66
N ALA A 302 -3.62 17.69 16.31
CA ALA A 302 -4.00 16.39 15.79
C ALA A 302 -4.45 16.54 14.34
N ASN A 303 -3.95 15.69 13.44
CA ASN A 303 -4.59 15.53 12.14
C ASN A 303 -5.84 14.68 12.33
N ALA A 304 -7.00 15.27 12.06
CA ALA A 304 -8.28 14.71 12.45
C ALA A 304 -9.33 14.83 11.36
N THR A 305 -10.31 13.93 11.40
CA THR A 305 -11.59 14.09 10.71
C THR A 305 -12.66 14.37 11.76
N LEU A 306 -13.34 15.50 11.63
CA LEU A 306 -14.37 15.96 12.57
C LEU A 306 -15.75 15.72 11.96
N VAL A 307 -16.69 15.20 12.76
CA VAL A 307 -18.12 15.22 12.41
C VAL A 307 -18.67 16.57 12.82
N TRP A 308 -19.16 17.32 11.83
CA TRP A 308 -19.78 18.63 12.02
C TRP A 308 -21.28 18.53 11.73
N GLU A 309 -22.09 18.65 12.77
CA GLU A 309 -23.55 18.58 12.67
C GLU A 309 -24.17 19.99 12.57
N PRO A 310 -25.15 20.21 11.67
CA PRO A 310 -25.85 21.49 11.55
C PRO A 310 -26.44 21.94 12.89
N GLY A 311 -26.17 23.17 13.31
CA GLY A 311 -26.64 23.76 14.56
C GLY A 311 -26.03 23.16 15.85
N GLN A 312 -25.10 22.21 15.76
CA GLN A 312 -24.41 21.61 16.92
C GLN A 312 -22.89 21.77 16.90
N GLY A 313 -22.29 21.91 15.71
CA GLY A 313 -20.84 21.95 15.57
C GLY A 313 -20.21 20.56 15.66
N ILE A 314 -19.07 20.44 16.34
CA ILE A 314 -18.33 19.17 16.45
C ILE A 314 -19.06 18.18 17.37
N THR A 315 -19.49 17.03 16.83
CA THR A 315 -20.16 15.96 17.58
C THR A 315 -19.36 14.66 17.64
N GLY A 316 -18.34 14.53 16.80
CA GLY A 316 -17.49 13.34 16.73
C GLY A 316 -16.13 13.65 16.11
N GLN A 317 -15.15 12.79 16.37
CA GLN A 317 -13.80 12.96 15.86
C GLN A 317 -13.09 11.61 15.69
N TYR A 318 -12.35 11.47 14.59
CA TYR A 318 -11.28 10.49 14.44
C TYR A 318 -9.93 11.23 14.34
N THR A 319 -8.92 10.74 15.06
CA THR A 319 -7.54 11.26 14.97
C THR A 319 -6.67 10.26 14.24
N LYS A 320 -5.85 10.75 13.31
CA LYS A 320 -4.91 9.96 12.52
C LYS A 320 -3.98 9.14 13.43
N ARG A 321 -3.96 7.84 13.20
CA ARG A 321 -3.22 6.81 13.93
C ARG A 321 -1.88 6.51 13.28
N GLU A 322 -1.78 6.61 11.96
CA GLU A 322 -0.50 6.43 11.26
C GLU A 322 0.02 7.77 10.73
N LEU A 323 0.88 8.42 11.51
CA LEU A 323 1.50 9.67 11.12
C LEU A 323 2.62 9.45 10.10
N VAL A 324 2.75 10.41 9.18
CA VAL A 324 3.77 10.42 8.15
C VAL A 324 5.12 10.88 8.75
N PRO A 325 6.18 10.05 8.67
CA PRO A 325 7.50 10.43 9.14
C PRO A 325 8.03 11.66 8.41
N PHE A 326 8.70 12.54 9.15
CA PHE A 326 9.27 13.82 8.70
C PHE A 326 8.25 14.90 8.26
N ALA A 327 6.95 14.59 8.20
CA ALA A 327 5.90 15.55 7.87
C ALA A 327 5.02 15.88 9.08
N GLU A 328 4.58 14.85 9.82
CA GLU A 328 3.65 14.98 10.96
C GLU A 328 4.35 14.70 12.29
N TYR A 329 5.45 13.96 12.24
CA TYR A 329 6.38 13.79 13.36
C TYR A 329 7.81 13.62 12.84
N VAL A 330 8.82 13.94 13.65
CA VAL A 330 10.22 13.83 13.23
C VAL A 330 10.88 12.65 13.94
N PRO A 331 11.17 11.53 13.25
CA PRO A 331 11.93 10.45 13.83
C PRO A 331 13.41 10.85 14.00
N VAL A 332 14.03 10.43 15.10
CA VAL A 332 15.47 10.64 15.38
C VAL A 332 15.89 12.11 15.16
N ARG A 333 15.15 13.04 15.78
CA ARG A 333 15.29 14.50 15.64
C ARG A 333 16.75 14.99 15.61
N ASP A 334 17.60 14.44 16.48
CA ASP A 334 19.01 14.84 16.55
C ASP A 334 19.81 14.52 15.29
N ILE A 335 19.47 13.48 14.55
CA ILE A 335 20.05 13.18 13.23
C ILE A 335 19.34 13.99 12.14
N ALA A 336 18.01 14.08 12.19
CA ALA A 336 17.23 14.81 11.19
C ALA A 336 17.63 16.30 11.11
N ARG A 337 17.98 16.91 12.24
CA ARG A 337 18.52 18.29 12.33
C ARG A 337 19.73 18.55 11.44
N TRP A 338 20.53 17.52 11.16
CA TRP A 338 21.74 17.65 10.34
C TRP A 338 21.41 17.78 8.85
N PHE A 339 20.21 17.40 8.44
CA PHE A 339 19.80 17.29 7.04
C PHE A 339 18.55 18.11 6.71
N THR A 340 17.91 18.73 7.71
CA THR A 340 16.59 19.34 7.51
C THR A 340 16.37 20.59 8.40
N PRO A 341 16.27 21.81 7.81
CA PRO A 341 16.14 23.06 8.54
C PRO A 341 14.79 23.26 9.25
N PHE A 342 13.73 22.55 8.86
CA PHE A 342 12.39 22.69 9.46
C PHE A 342 12.15 21.81 10.70
N VAL A 343 13.14 21.01 11.13
CA VAL A 343 12.98 20.08 12.26
C VAL A 343 12.67 20.80 13.57
N ASP A 344 13.29 21.96 13.79
CA ASP A 344 13.11 22.71 15.04
C ASP A 344 11.78 23.49 15.09
N ASP A 345 11.20 23.81 13.93
CA ASP A 345 9.88 24.44 13.81
C ASP A 345 8.72 23.42 13.74
N THR A 346 9.03 22.14 13.51
CA THR A 346 8.03 21.06 13.46
C THR A 346 7.81 20.47 14.84
N ARG A 347 6.63 20.69 15.44
CA ARG A 347 6.17 19.95 16.63
C ARG A 347 5.52 18.63 16.21
N ASP A 348 5.79 17.56 16.93
CA ASP A 348 5.15 16.26 16.69
C ASP A 348 3.63 16.38 16.91
N MET A 349 2.86 15.87 15.96
CA MET A 349 1.41 15.80 16.08
C MET A 349 0.99 14.71 17.08
N ARG A 350 -0.22 14.84 17.62
CA ARG A 350 -0.84 13.84 18.50
C ARG A 350 -1.24 12.60 17.69
N TRP A 351 -0.83 11.43 18.15
CA TRP A 351 -1.23 10.14 17.61
C TRP A 351 -2.69 9.81 17.98
N GLY A 352 -3.42 9.20 17.07
CA GLY A 352 -4.66 8.50 17.35
C GLY A 352 -4.36 7.12 17.95
N GLU A 353 -5.11 6.72 18.97
CA GLU A 353 -4.86 5.46 19.69
C GLU A 353 -5.88 4.37 19.32
N GLU A 354 -7.10 4.75 18.96
CA GLU A 354 -8.22 3.83 18.78
C GLU A 354 -8.85 3.95 17.39
N ALA A 355 -9.35 2.82 16.87
CA ALA A 355 -10.22 2.83 15.71
C ALA A 355 -11.55 3.53 16.06
N ALA A 356 -12.08 4.33 15.13
CA ALA A 356 -13.37 4.99 15.35
C ALA A 356 -14.22 4.89 14.09
N ALA A 357 -15.27 4.07 14.16
CA ALA A 357 -16.40 4.23 13.27
C ALA A 357 -17.24 5.41 13.79
N LEU A 358 -17.25 6.51 13.03
CA LEU A 358 -18.02 7.72 13.32
C LEU A 358 -19.47 7.51 12.90
N ASP A 359 -20.43 8.02 13.67
CA ASP A 359 -21.83 8.05 13.24
C ASP A 359 -22.12 9.38 12.55
N VAL A 360 -22.49 9.31 11.27
CA VAL A 360 -22.73 10.48 10.42
C VAL A 360 -23.91 10.16 9.50
N ALA A 361 -24.96 11.00 9.54
CA ALA A 361 -26.18 10.77 8.74
C ALA A 361 -26.75 9.35 8.91
N GLY A 362 -26.72 8.81 10.14
CA GLY A 362 -27.18 7.44 10.45
C GLY A 362 -26.38 6.36 9.70
N THR A 363 -25.08 6.59 9.50
CA THR A 363 -24.14 5.69 8.82
C THR A 363 -22.88 5.58 9.65
N ARG A 364 -22.38 4.36 9.83
CA ARG A 364 -21.09 4.15 10.48
C ARG A 364 -19.97 4.34 9.46
N ILE A 365 -19.20 5.42 9.57
CA ILE A 365 -18.10 5.76 8.66
C ILE A 365 -16.76 5.45 9.32
N GLY A 366 -15.89 4.71 8.62
CA GLY A 366 -14.52 4.43 9.04
C GLY A 366 -13.51 5.34 8.33
N PRO A 367 -12.93 6.35 8.99
CA PRO A 367 -11.94 7.22 8.36
C PRO A 367 -10.57 6.55 8.24
N VAL A 368 -9.93 6.70 7.09
CA VAL A 368 -8.58 6.18 6.79
C VAL A 368 -7.79 7.33 6.18
N ILE A 369 -7.17 8.16 7.01
CA ILE A 369 -6.61 9.44 6.58
C ILE A 369 -5.32 9.21 5.77
N CYS A 370 -5.35 9.60 4.49
CA CYS A 370 -4.20 9.76 3.62
C CYS A 370 -3.27 8.54 3.56
N TYR A 371 -2.13 8.60 4.27
CA TYR A 371 -1.10 7.58 4.30
C TYR A 371 -1.57 6.26 4.93
N GLU A 372 -2.59 6.31 5.80
CA GLU A 372 -3.16 5.16 6.49
C GLU A 372 -3.71 4.09 5.55
N VAL A 373 -4.11 4.44 4.32
CA VAL A 373 -4.65 3.48 3.36
C VAL A 373 -3.66 2.39 2.99
N ALA A 374 -2.35 2.67 3.10
CA ALA A 374 -1.29 1.71 2.81
C ALA A 374 -1.09 0.68 3.94
N TYR A 375 -1.70 0.89 5.11
CA TYR A 375 -1.58 0.06 6.31
C TYR A 375 -2.79 -0.86 6.48
N ASP A 376 -2.53 -2.14 6.76
CA ASP A 376 -3.57 -3.18 6.76
C ASP A 376 -4.55 -3.04 7.93
N TYR A 377 -4.07 -2.52 9.07
CA TYR A 377 -4.82 -2.56 10.32
C TYR A 377 -5.84 -1.44 10.46
N VAL A 378 -5.59 -0.25 9.88
CA VAL A 378 -6.44 0.95 10.07
C VAL A 378 -7.84 0.73 9.52
N ALA A 379 -7.95 0.39 8.24
CA ALA A 379 -9.24 0.13 7.59
C ALA A 379 -9.96 -1.07 8.21
N ARG A 380 -9.22 -2.15 8.48
CA ARG A 380 -9.77 -3.36 9.11
C ARG A 380 -10.39 -3.08 10.47
N GLU A 381 -9.68 -2.36 11.35
CA GLU A 381 -10.17 -2.11 12.70
C GLU A 381 -11.38 -1.19 12.70
N ASN A 382 -11.46 -0.22 11.79
CA ASN A 382 -12.69 0.58 11.59
C ASN A 382 -13.87 -0.29 11.12
N VAL A 383 -13.64 -1.25 10.22
CA VAL A 383 -14.67 -2.19 9.75
C VAL A 383 -15.14 -3.11 10.88
N LEU A 384 -14.21 -3.59 11.73
CA LEU A 384 -14.56 -4.36 12.93
C LEU A 384 -15.28 -3.52 14.00
N ALA A 385 -15.04 -2.21 14.03
CA ALA A 385 -15.79 -1.25 14.83
C ALA A 385 -17.18 -0.91 14.24
N GLY A 386 -17.56 -1.57 13.14
CA GLY A 386 -18.89 -1.48 12.53
C GLY A 386 -18.99 -0.50 11.37
N ALA A 387 -17.88 -0.02 10.80
CA ALA A 387 -17.94 0.85 9.63
C ALA A 387 -18.65 0.17 8.44
N GLU A 388 -19.60 0.89 7.84
CA GLU A 388 -20.39 0.52 6.67
C GLU A 388 -19.86 1.14 5.38
N LEU A 389 -19.08 2.20 5.53
CA LEU A 389 -18.43 2.99 4.48
C LEU A 389 -17.03 3.36 4.97
N LEU A 390 -16.03 3.30 4.09
CA LEU A 390 -14.71 3.87 4.38
C LEU A 390 -14.57 5.22 3.70
N VAL A 391 -13.97 6.18 4.38
CA VAL A 391 -13.67 7.50 3.83
C VAL A 391 -12.18 7.76 3.98
N THR A 392 -11.53 8.18 2.90
CA THR A 392 -10.10 8.48 2.83
C THR A 392 -9.90 9.96 2.54
N PRO A 393 -9.95 10.85 3.56
CA PRO A 393 -9.55 12.23 3.40
C PRO A 393 -8.04 12.29 3.17
N THR A 394 -7.58 13.08 2.20
CA THR A 394 -6.17 13.13 1.82
C THR A 394 -5.77 14.49 1.26
N ASN A 395 -4.59 14.97 1.66
CA ASN A 395 -4.01 16.19 1.14
C ASN A 395 -2.87 15.86 0.18
N ASN A 396 -3.21 15.43 -1.04
CA ASN A 396 -2.21 15.05 -2.03
C ASN A 396 -1.41 16.23 -2.59
N ALA A 397 -1.79 17.48 -2.28
CA ALA A 397 -1.10 18.68 -2.75
C ALA A 397 0.39 18.68 -2.37
N TRP A 398 0.71 18.06 -1.23
CA TRP A 398 2.09 17.86 -0.78
C TRP A 398 2.97 17.09 -1.76
N PHE A 399 2.43 16.37 -2.74
CA PHE A 399 3.20 15.41 -3.55
C PHE A 399 3.08 15.63 -5.06
N GLY A 400 2.63 16.81 -5.48
CA GLY A 400 2.60 17.18 -6.88
C GLY A 400 1.56 16.45 -7.74
N PRO A 401 1.45 16.81 -9.03
CA PRO A 401 0.62 16.13 -10.02
C PRO A 401 1.18 14.78 -10.48
N GLY A 402 2.15 14.21 -9.74
CA GLY A 402 2.81 12.95 -10.05
C GLY A 402 1.95 11.71 -9.76
N GLU A 403 2.62 10.55 -9.74
CA GLU A 403 1.94 9.26 -9.67
C GLU A 403 1.33 8.93 -8.30
N MET A 404 1.71 9.67 -7.24
CA MET A 404 1.31 9.36 -5.87
C MET A 404 -0.23 9.26 -5.71
N SER A 405 -0.96 10.25 -6.21
CA SER A 405 -2.44 10.27 -6.14
C SER A 405 -3.08 9.05 -6.83
N HIS A 406 -2.51 8.63 -7.97
CA HIS A 406 -2.97 7.43 -8.67
C HIS A 406 -2.65 6.15 -7.88
N GLN A 407 -1.47 6.09 -7.27
CA GLN A 407 -1.02 4.95 -6.46
C GLN A 407 -1.88 4.82 -5.19
N GLN A 408 -2.21 5.93 -4.52
CA GLN A 408 -3.09 5.94 -3.35
C GLN A 408 -4.54 5.54 -3.70
N LEU A 409 -5.06 5.97 -4.86
CA LEU A 409 -6.36 5.50 -5.35
C LEU A 409 -6.33 3.99 -5.62
N ALA A 410 -5.25 3.46 -6.21
CA ALA A 410 -5.08 2.03 -6.40
C ALA A 410 -5.08 1.24 -5.07
N MET A 411 -4.42 1.77 -4.03
CA MET A 411 -4.49 1.20 -2.68
C MET A 411 -5.93 1.21 -2.15
N SER A 412 -6.65 2.32 -2.31
CA SER A 412 -8.06 2.44 -1.90
C SER A 412 -8.96 1.41 -2.58
N ARG A 413 -8.71 1.10 -3.85
CA ARG A 413 -9.41 0.02 -4.57
C ARG A 413 -9.14 -1.36 -4.01
N VAL A 414 -7.88 -1.65 -3.65
CA VAL A 414 -7.55 -2.90 -2.95
C VAL A 414 -8.25 -2.97 -1.58
N ARG A 415 -8.28 -1.87 -0.82
CA ARG A 415 -8.99 -1.81 0.47
C ARG A 415 -10.49 -2.00 0.34
N ALA A 416 -11.10 -1.47 -0.72
CA ALA A 416 -12.51 -1.66 -1.00
C ALA A 416 -12.86 -3.16 -1.11
N VAL A 417 -12.08 -3.91 -1.89
CA VAL A 417 -12.25 -5.36 -2.08
C VAL A 417 -11.88 -6.16 -0.85
N GLU A 418 -10.80 -5.78 -0.19
CA GLU A 418 -10.32 -6.45 1.02
C GLU A 418 -11.36 -6.43 2.14
N HIS A 419 -12.07 -5.32 2.31
CA HIS A 419 -13.04 -5.13 3.38
C HIS A 419 -14.50 -5.27 2.91
N GLY A 420 -14.74 -5.43 1.61
CA GLY A 420 -16.08 -5.46 1.04
C GLY A 420 -16.87 -4.20 1.37
N ARG A 421 -16.23 -3.03 1.25
CA ARG A 421 -16.77 -1.70 1.55
C ARG A 421 -16.57 -0.77 0.39
N ALA A 422 -17.54 0.13 0.17
CA ALA A 422 -17.27 1.28 -0.68
C ALA A 422 -16.22 2.17 0.00
N VAL A 423 -15.40 2.85 -0.80
CA VAL A 423 -14.38 3.79 -0.32
C VAL A 423 -14.58 5.13 -1.00
N VAL A 424 -14.76 6.19 -0.21
CA VAL A 424 -14.85 7.57 -0.70
C VAL A 424 -13.50 8.26 -0.46
N VAL A 425 -12.76 8.53 -1.53
CA VAL A 425 -11.51 9.28 -1.48
C VAL A 425 -11.83 10.75 -1.68
N ALA A 426 -11.50 11.58 -0.67
CA ALA A 426 -11.66 13.02 -0.71
C ALA A 426 -10.29 13.68 -0.71
N ALA A 427 -9.87 14.21 -1.86
CA ALA A 427 -8.55 14.77 -2.07
C ALA A 427 -8.58 16.30 -2.19
N THR A 428 -7.59 16.99 -1.61
CA THR A 428 -7.45 18.45 -1.75
C THR A 428 -7.18 18.87 -3.20
N SER A 429 -6.17 18.29 -3.83
CA SER A 429 -5.79 18.52 -5.25
C SER A 429 -5.45 17.21 -5.98
N GLY A 430 -5.61 16.07 -5.31
CA GLY A 430 -5.42 14.74 -5.87
C GLY A 430 -6.64 14.26 -6.66
N ILE A 431 -6.73 12.95 -6.87
CA ILE A 431 -7.91 12.33 -7.45
C ILE A 431 -8.87 12.01 -6.31
N SER A 432 -9.95 12.78 -6.21
CA SER A 432 -11.11 12.36 -5.43
C SER A 432 -11.86 11.29 -6.21
N ALA A 433 -12.33 10.25 -5.53
CA ALA A 433 -13.03 9.13 -6.19
C ALA A 433 -14.03 8.44 -5.28
N ILE A 434 -15.03 7.81 -5.90
CA ILE A 434 -15.95 6.89 -5.24
C ILE A 434 -15.66 5.51 -5.80
N VAL A 435 -15.28 4.59 -4.91
CA VAL A 435 -14.87 3.24 -5.25
C VAL A 435 -15.89 2.25 -4.69
N ALA A 436 -16.42 1.38 -5.53
CA ALA A 436 -17.35 0.33 -5.17
C ALA A 436 -16.66 -0.81 -4.37
N PRO A 437 -17.43 -1.66 -3.66
CA PRO A 437 -16.87 -2.78 -2.88
C PRO A 437 -16.05 -3.81 -3.69
N ASP A 438 -16.19 -3.87 -5.01
CA ASP A 438 -15.40 -4.71 -5.91
C ASP A 438 -14.16 -4.00 -6.50
N GLY A 439 -13.89 -2.77 -6.05
CA GLY A 439 -12.76 -1.97 -6.50
C GLY A 439 -13.00 -1.23 -7.81
N GLU A 440 -14.23 -1.24 -8.35
CA GLU A 440 -14.61 -0.38 -9.49
C GLU A 440 -14.61 1.10 -9.07
N VAL A 441 -14.01 1.97 -9.89
CA VAL A 441 -14.10 3.43 -9.69
C VAL A 441 -15.38 3.93 -10.34
N MET A 442 -16.40 4.20 -9.53
CA MET A 442 -17.72 4.66 -10.00
C MET A 442 -17.67 6.09 -10.51
N ARG A 443 -16.88 6.95 -9.85
CA ARG A 443 -16.71 8.36 -10.19
C ARG A 443 -15.34 8.85 -9.74
N SER A 444 -14.73 9.77 -10.48
CA SER A 444 -13.47 10.40 -10.08
C SER A 444 -13.33 11.81 -10.64
N THR A 445 -12.55 12.63 -9.95
CA THR A 445 -12.15 13.98 -10.39
C THR A 445 -10.80 13.95 -11.11
N SER A 446 -10.43 15.07 -11.73
CA SER A 446 -9.07 15.28 -12.25
C SER A 446 -8.14 15.79 -11.14
N LEU A 447 -6.83 15.68 -11.38
CA LEU A 447 -5.80 16.29 -10.55
C LEU A 447 -5.83 17.82 -10.67
N TYR A 448 -5.50 18.52 -9.58
CA TYR A 448 -5.29 19.97 -9.51
C TYR A 448 -6.44 20.83 -10.07
N THR A 449 -7.68 20.41 -9.82
CA THR A 449 -8.90 21.14 -10.20
C THR A 449 -9.78 21.35 -8.98
N ALA A 450 -10.41 22.53 -8.91
CA ALA A 450 -11.48 22.78 -7.94
C ALA A 450 -12.78 22.20 -8.50
N THR A 451 -13.37 21.23 -7.81
CA THR A 451 -14.60 20.56 -8.25
C THR A 451 -15.28 19.85 -7.09
N SER A 452 -16.52 19.44 -7.27
CA SER A 452 -17.25 18.60 -6.33
C SER A 452 -17.90 17.44 -7.07
N MET A 453 -18.10 16.33 -6.37
CA MET A 453 -18.78 15.16 -6.91
C MET A 453 -19.80 14.64 -5.91
N VAL A 454 -20.94 14.19 -6.42
CA VAL A 454 -22.00 13.56 -5.61
C VAL A 454 -22.33 12.20 -6.21
N ALA A 455 -22.40 11.15 -5.39
CA ALA A 455 -22.93 9.87 -5.84
C ALA A 455 -23.49 9.03 -4.68
N ASP A 456 -24.33 8.06 -5.06
CA ASP A 456 -24.83 7.05 -4.13
C ASP A 456 -23.78 5.98 -3.88
N VAL A 457 -23.51 5.70 -2.60
CA VAL A 457 -22.58 4.67 -2.17
C VAL A 457 -23.34 3.53 -1.49
N PRO A 458 -23.06 2.25 -1.83
CA PRO A 458 -23.71 1.13 -1.17
C PRO A 458 -23.16 0.93 0.24
N LEU A 459 -24.05 0.80 1.22
CA LEU A 459 -23.68 0.49 2.60
C LEU A 459 -23.70 -1.02 2.84
N ARG A 460 -22.65 -1.51 3.51
CA ARG A 460 -22.44 -2.94 3.77
C ARG A 460 -21.98 -3.19 5.19
N GLN A 461 -22.42 -4.28 5.81
CA GLN A 461 -22.07 -4.62 7.19
C GLN A 461 -21.28 -5.93 7.30
N GLN A 462 -21.45 -6.87 6.37
CA GLN A 462 -20.74 -8.15 6.40
C GLN A 462 -19.22 -7.99 6.30
N THR A 463 -18.49 -8.75 7.11
CA THR A 463 -17.02 -8.84 7.08
C THR A 463 -16.56 -9.89 6.09
N THR A 464 -15.47 -9.61 5.38
CA THR A 464 -14.83 -10.55 4.45
C THR A 464 -14.07 -11.64 5.22
N LEU A 465 -13.56 -12.64 4.50
CA LEU A 465 -12.65 -13.60 5.12
C LEU A 465 -11.32 -12.92 5.52
N SER A 466 -10.86 -11.95 4.72
CA SER A 466 -9.69 -11.13 5.05
C SER A 466 -9.86 -10.42 6.39
N ASP A 467 -11.01 -9.79 6.64
CA ASP A 467 -11.31 -9.14 7.93
C ASP A 467 -11.22 -10.12 9.10
N ARG A 468 -11.76 -11.33 8.92
CA ARG A 468 -11.77 -12.35 9.97
C ARG A 468 -10.38 -12.92 10.26
N LEU A 469 -9.58 -13.16 9.22
CA LEU A 469 -8.20 -13.64 9.38
C LEU A 469 -7.28 -12.53 9.90
N GLY A 470 -7.44 -11.30 9.41
CA GLY A 470 -6.59 -10.17 9.74
C GLY A 470 -5.10 -10.46 9.56
N ALA A 471 -4.31 -10.09 10.58
CA ALA A 471 -2.86 -10.28 10.57
C ALA A 471 -2.42 -11.76 10.49
N TRP A 472 -3.30 -12.72 10.80
CA TRP A 472 -2.94 -14.15 10.72
C TRP A 472 -2.53 -14.60 9.32
N THR A 473 -3.08 -13.98 8.26
CA THR A 473 -2.66 -14.30 6.89
C THR A 473 -1.19 -13.94 6.69
N GLU A 474 -0.78 -12.74 7.07
CA GLU A 474 0.63 -12.32 7.01
C GLU A 474 1.50 -13.20 7.92
N TYR A 475 1.09 -13.44 9.16
CA TYR A 475 1.86 -14.24 10.12
C TYR A 475 2.07 -15.68 9.65
N ALA A 476 1.08 -16.30 9.02
CA ALA A 476 1.22 -17.63 8.44
C ALA A 476 2.22 -17.63 7.28
N LEU A 477 2.15 -16.64 6.37
CA LEU A 477 3.07 -16.52 5.24
C LEU A 477 4.52 -16.25 5.72
N VAL A 478 4.71 -15.35 6.68
CA VAL A 478 6.01 -15.04 7.28
C VAL A 478 6.57 -16.24 8.04
N GLY A 479 5.75 -16.92 8.85
CA GLY A 479 6.14 -18.12 9.58
C GLY A 479 6.60 -19.23 8.64
N ALA A 480 5.87 -19.44 7.53
CA ALA A 480 6.24 -20.39 6.49
C ALA A 480 7.56 -19.99 5.78
N ALA A 481 7.78 -18.70 5.51
CA ALA A 481 9.03 -18.20 4.95
C ALA A 481 10.23 -18.51 5.85
N LEU A 482 10.11 -18.19 7.15
CA LEU A 482 11.17 -18.43 8.14
C LEU A 482 11.46 -19.92 8.30
N ALA A 483 10.43 -20.76 8.39
CA ALA A 483 10.57 -22.21 8.46
C ALA A 483 11.32 -22.76 7.22
N ALA A 484 11.00 -22.26 6.03
CA ALA A 484 11.66 -22.66 4.79
C ALA A 484 13.14 -22.24 4.76
N VAL A 485 13.46 -21.04 5.24
CA VAL A 485 14.85 -20.57 5.36
C VAL A 485 15.64 -21.47 6.31
N VAL A 486 15.10 -21.79 7.50
CA VAL A 486 15.72 -22.69 8.47
C VAL A 486 15.94 -24.09 7.86
N ALA A 487 14.90 -24.67 7.26
CA ALA A 487 14.99 -25.98 6.60
C ALA A 487 16.05 -26.00 5.50
N GLY A 488 16.11 -24.95 4.67
CA GLY A 488 17.11 -24.84 3.61
C GLY A 488 18.55 -24.73 4.14
N PHE A 489 18.78 -24.06 5.27
CA PHE A 489 20.09 -24.02 5.92
C PHE A 489 20.49 -25.37 6.52
N VAL A 490 19.56 -26.07 7.17
CA VAL A 490 19.79 -27.42 7.73
C VAL A 490 20.16 -28.41 6.62
N LEU A 491 19.43 -28.42 5.51
CA LEU A 491 19.75 -29.30 4.38
C LEU A 491 21.10 -28.98 3.75
N ARG A 492 21.47 -27.69 3.69
CA ARG A 492 22.77 -27.25 3.17
C ARG A 492 23.93 -27.71 4.06
N SER A 493 23.78 -27.61 5.38
CA SER A 493 24.82 -28.03 6.32
C SER A 493 24.99 -29.55 6.34
N HIS A 494 23.89 -30.32 6.22
CA HIS A 494 23.96 -31.77 6.06
C HIS A 494 24.67 -32.17 4.76
N SER A 495 24.32 -31.56 3.63
CA SER A 495 24.99 -31.85 2.35
C SER A 495 26.49 -31.58 2.42
N MET A 496 26.92 -30.45 3.00
CA MET A 496 28.34 -30.14 3.18
C MET A 496 29.07 -31.14 4.09
N ARG A 497 28.46 -31.53 5.21
CA ARG A 497 29.04 -32.55 6.12
C ARG A 497 29.17 -33.92 5.45
N THR A 498 28.23 -34.29 4.58
CA THR A 498 28.25 -35.58 3.87
C THR A 498 29.36 -35.58 2.82
N THR A 499 29.54 -34.49 2.07
CA THR A 499 30.64 -34.34 1.11
C THR A 499 32.01 -34.36 1.79
N MET A 500 32.18 -33.62 2.91
CA MET A 500 33.44 -33.65 3.65
C MET A 500 33.77 -35.04 4.22
N ARG A 501 32.77 -35.81 4.65
CA ARG A 501 32.96 -37.20 5.07
C ARG A 501 33.35 -38.12 3.92
N ALA A 502 32.74 -37.95 2.75
CA ALA A 502 33.07 -38.72 1.54
C ALA A 502 34.52 -38.44 1.08
N ASP A 503 34.91 -37.17 1.01
CA ASP A 503 36.28 -36.76 0.64
C ASP A 503 37.32 -37.26 1.66
N ALA A 504 36.98 -37.28 2.95
CA ALA A 504 37.85 -37.85 3.98
C ALA A 504 38.05 -39.37 3.82
N THR A 505 36.98 -40.12 3.50
CA THR A 505 37.07 -41.56 3.23
C THR A 505 37.81 -41.90 1.93
N GLU A 506 37.70 -41.07 0.87
CA GLU A 506 38.49 -41.25 -0.35
C GLU A 506 39.98 -40.92 -0.13
N GLY A 507 40.28 -39.89 0.69
CA GLY A 507 41.64 -39.54 1.09
C GLY A 507 42.35 -40.64 1.90
N GLU A 508 41.63 -41.33 2.79
CA GLU A 508 42.16 -42.48 3.54
C GLU A 508 42.42 -43.71 2.65
N GLN A 509 41.57 -43.95 1.64
CA GLN A 509 41.74 -45.07 0.70
C GLN A 509 42.89 -44.86 -0.30
N HIS A 510 43.23 -43.62 -0.66
CA HIS A 510 44.39 -43.32 -1.53
C HIS A 510 45.70 -43.08 -0.76
N GLY A 511 45.64 -42.76 0.54
CA GLY A 511 46.82 -42.60 1.39
C GLY A 511 47.44 -43.91 1.92
N GLY A 512 46.71 -45.03 1.87
CA GLY A 512 47.16 -46.33 2.40
C GLY A 512 48.00 -47.22 1.46
N GLY A 513 48.29 -46.76 0.24
CA GLY A 513 48.88 -47.59 -0.83
C GLY A 513 50.39 -47.46 -1.07
N HIS A 514 51.15 -46.75 -0.21
CA HIS A 514 52.57 -46.44 -0.48
C HIS A 514 53.50 -46.66 0.72
N THR A 515 53.50 -47.86 1.31
CA THR A 515 54.60 -48.33 2.16
C THR A 515 54.70 -49.87 2.16
N ALA A 516 55.05 -50.46 1.02
CA ALA A 516 55.64 -51.81 0.98
C ALA A 516 56.34 -52.05 -0.36
N HIS A 517 57.65 -51.77 -0.43
CA HIS A 517 58.70 -52.53 -1.12
C HIS A 517 59.90 -51.64 -1.47
N GLY A 518 61.09 -52.05 -1.04
CA GLY A 518 62.38 -51.49 -1.44
C GLY A 518 63.31 -51.28 -0.27
#